data_AF-A0A644ZVD8-F1
#
_entry.id   AF-A0A644ZVD8-F1
#
_cell.length_a   1.000
_cell.length_b   1.000
_cell.length_c   1.000
_cell.angle_alpha   90.00
_cell.angle_beta   90.00
_cell.angle_gamma   90.00
#
_symmetry.space_group_name_H-M   'P 1'
#
loop_
_entity.id
_entity.type
_entity.pdbx_description
1 polymer ?
#
loop_
_entity_poly.entity_id
_entity_poly.type
_entity_poly.pdbx_seq_one_letter_code
_entity_poly.pdbx_strand_id
1 'polypeptide(L)' 'MQQTGYLPVATFVLPENCWTEHFYAPQAIAQENFLKKYEGNSTVESLIASQRHEAQLFDKYKAYYGYVFYIGKKL' A
#
# COMPACT_ATOMS: atom_id res chain seq x y z
N MET A 1 14.98 14.32 -7.33
CA MET A 1 14.34 15.16 -8.37
C MET A 1 15.23 16.31 -8.83
N GLN A 2 15.66 17.23 -7.97
CA GLN A 2 16.49 18.38 -8.39
C GLN A 2 17.82 17.95 -9.02
N GLN A 3 18.57 17.07 -8.36
CA GLN A 3 19.84 16.54 -8.87
C GLN A 3 19.71 15.74 -10.17
N THR A 4 18.48 15.39 -10.57
CA THR A 4 18.18 14.61 -11.78
C THR A 4 17.53 15.47 -12.87
N GLY A 5 17.63 16.81 -12.80
CA GLY A 5 17.17 17.72 -13.85
C GLY A 5 15.69 18.09 -13.81
N TYR A 6 15.04 18.02 -12.64
CA TYR A 6 13.63 18.41 -12.47
C TYR A 6 13.48 19.52 -11.44
N LEU A 7 12.68 20.54 -11.78
CA LEU A 7 12.17 21.52 -10.82
C LEU A 7 11.11 20.86 -9.91
N PRO A 8 11.23 20.90 -8.58
CA PRO A 8 10.24 20.33 -7.66
C PRO A 8 9.02 21.27 -7.57
N VAL A 9 7.95 20.93 -8.27
CA VAL A 9 6.73 21.74 -8.35
C VAL A 9 5.87 21.58 -7.10
N ALA A 10 5.72 20.35 -6.60
CA ALA A 10 4.94 20.07 -5.40
C ALA A 10 5.38 18.76 -4.74
N THR A 11 5.07 18.63 -3.45
CA THR A 11 5.23 17.38 -2.68
C THR A 11 4.16 17.32 -1.60
N PHE A 12 3.48 16.19 -1.46
CA PHE A 12 2.47 15.99 -0.42
C PHE A 12 2.34 14.53 -0.02
N VAL A 13 2.04 14.29 1.26
CA VAL A 13 1.77 12.97 1.82
C VAL A 13 0.36 12.54 1.40
N LEU A 14 0.20 11.28 0.97
CA LEU A 14 -1.13 10.74 0.70
C LEU A 14 -1.91 10.64 2.01
N PRO A 15 -3.20 11.02 2.03
CA PRO A 15 -4.04 10.82 3.21
C PRO A 15 -4.16 9.34 3.59
N GLU A 16 -4.43 9.06 4.86
CA GLU A 16 -4.55 7.70 5.40
C GLU A 16 -5.60 6.85 4.66
N ASN A 17 -6.70 7.46 4.20
CA ASN A 17 -7.77 6.76 3.51
C ASN A 17 -7.33 6.13 2.18
N CYS A 18 -6.26 6.63 1.56
CA CYS A 18 -5.64 5.98 0.40
C CYS A 18 -5.16 4.56 0.72
N TRP A 19 -4.76 4.30 1.97
CA TRP A 19 -4.34 2.98 2.43
C TRP A 19 -5.51 2.18 3.00
N THR A 20 -6.29 2.76 3.90
CA THR A 20 -7.34 2.00 4.62
C THR A 20 -8.54 1.71 3.72
N GLU A 21 -9.15 2.75 3.14
CA GLU A 21 -10.39 2.64 2.36
C GLU A 21 -10.13 2.20 0.92
N HIS A 22 -9.05 2.70 0.31
CA HIS A 22 -8.82 2.51 -1.12
C HIS A 22 -7.83 1.39 -1.46
N PHE A 23 -7.16 0.80 -0.46
CA PHE A 23 -6.19 -0.29 -0.68
C PHE A 23 -6.49 -1.53 0.17
N TYR A 24 -6.49 -1.44 1.50
CA TYR A 24 -6.66 -2.59 2.39
C TYR A 24 -8.10 -3.11 2.46
N ALA A 25 -9.11 -2.24 2.53
CA ALA A 25 -10.51 -2.68 2.57
C ALA A 25 -10.92 -3.48 1.31
N PRO A 26 -10.60 -3.05 0.07
CA PRO A 26 -10.84 -3.85 -1.13
C PRO A 26 -10.08 -5.19 -1.12
N GLN A 27 -8.83 -5.19 -0.63
CA GLN A 27 -8.03 -6.40 -0.52
C GLN A 27 -8.65 -7.42 0.43
N ALA A 28 -9.19 -7.03 1.58
CA ALA A 28 -9.79 -7.97 2.53
C ALA A 28 -10.86 -8.85 1.85
N ILE A 29 -11.71 -8.26 1.03
CA ILE A 29 -12.74 -8.98 0.25
C ILE A 29 -12.10 -9.89 -0.80
N ALA A 30 -11.11 -9.39 -1.54
CA ALA A 30 -10.40 -10.16 -2.55
C ALA A 30 -9.66 -11.37 -1.95
N GLN A 31 -9.04 -11.19 -0.78
CA GLN A 31 -8.32 -12.22 -0.05
C GLN A 31 -9.25 -13.37 0.39
N GLU A 32 -10.43 -13.05 0.92
CA GLU A 32 -11.42 -14.08 1.31
C GLU A 32 -11.88 -14.91 0.11
N ASN A 33 -12.15 -14.26 -1.02
CA ASN A 33 -12.51 -14.97 -2.25
C ASN A 33 -11.35 -15.82 -2.79
N PHE A 34 -10.12 -15.34 -2.66
CA PHE A 34 -8.93 -16.05 -3.12
C PHE A 34 -8.62 -17.28 -2.25
N LEU A 35 -8.77 -17.17 -0.92
CA LEU A 35 -8.63 -18.30 0.00
C LEU A 35 -9.64 -19.41 -0.32
N LYS A 36 -10.90 -19.06 -0.56
CA LYS A 36 -11.95 -20.03 -0.96
C LYS A 36 -11.64 -20.71 -2.29
N LYS A 37 -11.08 -19.97 -3.25
CA LYS A 37 -10.73 -20.52 -4.57
C LYS A 37 -9.56 -21.52 -4.51
N TYR A 38 -8.66 -21.36 -3.55
CA TYR A 38 -7.44 -22.17 -3.41
C TYR A 38 -7.35 -22.81 -2.01
N GLU A 39 -8.47 -23.39 -1.56
CA GLU A 39 -8.55 -24.03 -0.24
C GLU A 39 -7.50 -25.13 -0.08
N GLY A 40 -6.79 -25.13 1.05
CA GLY A 40 -5.73 -26.09 1.37
C GLY A 40 -4.38 -25.81 0.67
N ASN A 41 -4.26 -24.74 -0.12
CA ASN A 41 -2.99 -24.34 -0.71
C ASN A 41 -2.17 -23.50 0.28
N SER A 42 -1.18 -24.14 0.90
CA SER A 42 -0.31 -23.51 1.91
C SER A 42 0.45 -22.27 1.42
N THR A 43 0.79 -22.21 0.13
CA THR A 43 1.44 -21.03 -0.47
C THR A 43 0.49 -19.85 -0.50
N VAL A 44 -0.77 -20.08 -0.86
CA VAL A 44 -1.81 -19.04 -0.87
C VAL A 44 -2.11 -18.56 0.55
N GLU A 45 -2.26 -19.48 1.50
CA GLU A 45 -2.49 -19.12 2.91
C GLU A 45 -1.36 -18.26 3.46
N SER A 46 -0.10 -18.63 3.18
CA SER A 46 1.08 -17.86 3.59
C SER A 46 1.14 -16.46 2.95
N LEU A 47 0.79 -16.37 1.66
CA LEU A 47 0.71 -15.09 0.96
C LEU A 47 -0.34 -14.15 1.59
N ILE A 48 -1.52 -14.68 1.93
CA ILE A 48 -2.60 -13.88 2.52
C ILE A 48 -2.24 -13.49 3.96
N ALA A 49 -1.62 -14.38 4.73
CA ALA A 49 -1.10 -14.06 6.05
C ALA A 49 -0.08 -12.92 6.01
N SER A 50 0.85 -12.95 5.04
CA SER A 50 1.84 -11.87 4.85
C SER A 50 1.18 -10.53 4.52
N GLN A 51 0.21 -10.50 3.60
CA GLN A 51 -0.50 -9.26 3.26
C GLN A 51 -1.32 -8.70 4.43
N ARG A 52 -1.95 -9.58 5.23
CA ARG A 52 -2.64 -9.17 6.46
C ARG A 52 -1.66 -8.62 7.50
N HIS A 53 -0.47 -9.19 7.59
CA HIS A 53 0.59 -8.67 8.45
C HIS A 53 1.03 -7.26 8.02
N GLU A 54 1.17 -7.01 6.72
CA GLU A 54 1.46 -5.66 6.20
C GLU A 54 0.40 -4.64 6.64
N ALA A 55 -0.89 -4.96 6.51
CA ALA A 55 -1.96 -4.08 6.96
C ALA A 55 -1.90 -3.77 8.47
N GLN A 56 -1.51 -4.76 9.29
CA GLN A 56 -1.28 -4.56 10.73
C GLN A 56 -0.07 -3.67 11.01
N LEU A 57 1.01 -3.81 10.24
CA LEU A 57 2.18 -2.94 10.35
C LEU A 57 1.82 -1.51 9.99
N PHE A 58 1.01 -1.30 8.95
CA PHE A 58 0.51 0.01 8.60
C PHE A 58 -0.32 0.61 9.73
N ASP A 59 -1.31 -0.11 10.25
CA ASP A 59 -2.14 0.41 11.35
C ASP A 59 -1.30 0.81 12.58
N LYS A 60 -0.28 0.00 12.92
CA LYS A 60 0.61 0.25 14.05
C LYS A 60 1.62 1.38 13.83
N TYR A 61 2.13 1.54 12.61
CA TYR A 61 3.29 2.39 12.33
C TYR A 61 3.06 3.47 11.26
N LYS A 62 1.82 3.71 10.83
CA LYS A 62 1.45 4.75 9.85
C LYS A 62 1.91 6.16 10.19
N ALA A 63 2.21 6.45 11.46
CA ALA A 63 2.82 7.72 11.87
C ALA A 63 4.28 7.89 11.39
N TYR A 64 4.95 6.80 10.99
CA TYR A 64 6.37 6.77 10.66
C TYR A 64 6.65 6.56 9.17
N TYR A 65 5.69 6.04 8.41
CA TYR A 65 5.86 5.79 6.97
C TYR A 65 4.53 5.91 6.21
N GLY A 66 4.63 6.14 4.91
CA GLY A 66 3.48 6.23 4.02
C GLY A 66 3.92 6.55 2.59
N TYR A 67 2.96 6.90 1.74
CA TYR A 67 3.24 7.34 0.38
C TYR A 67 3.27 8.86 0.29
N VAL A 68 4.12 9.35 -0.61
CA VAL A 68 4.29 10.76 -0.91
C VAL A 68 4.25 10.94 -2.43
N PHE A 69 3.43 11.87 -2.90
CA PHE A 69 3.47 12.31 -4.29
C PHE A 69 4.56 13.36 -4.46
N TYR A 70 5.42 13.16 -5.47
CA TYR A 70 6.42 14.12 -5.90
C TYR A 70 6.10 14.58 -7.33
N ILE A 71 5.88 15.89 -7.52
CA ILE A 71 5.58 16.47 -8.83
C ILE A 71 6.80 17.25 -9.28
N GLY A 72 7.42 16.81 -10.38
CA GLY A 72 8.60 17.42 -10.97
C GLY A 72 8.34 17.91 -12.40
N LYS A 73 8.79 19.12 -12.72
CA LYS A 73 8.82 19.64 -14.09
C LYS A 73 10.23 19.48 -14.66
N LYS A 74 10.36 18.82 -15.81
CA LYS A 74 11.65 18.69 -16.51
C LYS A 74 12.21 20.08 -16.84
N LEU A 75 13.49 20.28 -16.56
CA LEU A 75 14.25 21.48 -16.95
C LEU A 75 14.58 21.46 -18.44
#